data_AF-A0A1V4V9C6-F1
#
_entry.id   AF-A0A1V4V9C6-F1
#
_cell.length_a   1.000
_cell.length_b   1.000
_cell.length_c   1.000
_cell.angle_alpha   90.00
_cell.angle_beta   90.00
_cell.angle_gamma   90.00
#
_symmetry.space_group_name_H-M   'P 1'
#
loop_
_entity.id
_entity.type
_entity.pdbx_description
1 polymer ?
#
loop_
_entity_poly.entity_id
_entity_poly.type
_entity_poly.pdbx_seq_one_letter_code
_entity_poly.pdbx_strand_id
1 'polypeptide(L)' 'MVAATPGSAFGPGGAGHVRISYAASRERLAEALARIEKMLG' A
#
# COMPACT_ATOMS: atom_id res chain seq x y z
N MET A 1 1.13 3.89 10.87
CA MET A 1 1.81 2.74 10.23
C MET A 1 1.14 2.45 8.89
N VAL A 2 1.92 2.21 7.81
CA VAL A 2 1.41 1.73 6.52
C VAL A 2 1.95 0.31 6.34
N ALA A 3 1.06 -0.66 6.11
CA ALA A 3 1.42 -2.04 5.85
C ALA A 3 1.03 -2.41 4.42
N ALA A 4 1.94 -3.06 3.70
CA ALA A 4 1.74 -3.50 2.33
C ALA A 4 2.22 -4.95 2.17
N THR A 5 1.57 -5.70 1.27
CA THR A 5 2.02 -7.04 0.89
C THR A 5 2.88 -6.93 -0.37
N PRO A 6 4.08 -7.52 -0.42
CA PRO A 6 4.87 -7.58 -1.66
C PRO A 6 4.07 -8.25 -2.78
N GLY A 7 4.07 -7.65 -3.97
CA GLY A 7 3.35 -8.19 -5.13
C GLY A 7 3.90 -9.54 -5.59
N SER A 8 5.19 -9.82 -5.36
CA SER A 8 5.82 -11.12 -5.63
C SER A 8 5.17 -12.29 -4.87
N ALA A 9 4.47 -12.02 -3.75
CA ALA A 9 3.69 -13.03 -3.04
C ALA A 9 2.49 -13.55 -3.84
N PHE A 10 2.09 -12.86 -4.92
CA PHE A 10 0.99 -13.23 -5.82
C PHE A 10 1.48 -13.82 -7.16
N GLY A 11 2.77 -14.15 -7.26
CA GLY A 11 3.39 -14.72 -8.44
C GLY A 11 4.24 -13.73 -9.24
N PRO A 12 4.90 -14.19 -10.33
CA PRO A 12 5.88 -13.40 -11.07
C PRO A 12 5.34 -12.08 -11.64
N GLY A 13 4.07 -12.06 -12.05
CA GLY A 13 3.41 -10.86 -12.57
C GLY A 13 3.25 -9.72 -11.56
N GLY A 14 3.41 -10.00 -10.25
CA GLY A 14 3.38 -8.98 -9.20
C GLY A 14 4.75 -8.43 -8.80
N ALA A 15 5.84 -8.86 -9.44
CA ALA A 15 7.18 -8.32 -9.15
C ALA A 15 7.23 -6.80 -9.38
N GLY A 16 7.93 -6.07 -8.51
CA GLY A 16 8.01 -4.60 -8.56
C GLY A 16 6.77 -3.86 -8.06
N HIS A 17 5.71 -4.56 -7.64
CA HIS A 17 4.47 -3.96 -7.15
C HIS A 17 4.22 -4.32 -5.67
N VAL A 18 3.28 -3.62 -5.06
CA VAL A 18 2.77 -3.92 -3.71
C VAL A 18 1.24 -3.89 -3.71
N ARG A 19 0.62 -4.68 -2.83
CA ARG A 19 -0.82 -4.67 -2.59
C ARG A 19 -1.14 -4.01 -1.25
N ILE A 20 -2.10 -3.10 -1.25
CA ILE A 20 -2.65 -2.46 -0.05
C ILE A 20 -4.12 -2.91 0.12
N SER A 21 -4.52 -3.19 1.36
CA SER A 21 -5.92 -3.51 1.68
C SER A 21 -6.71 -2.22 1.89
N TYR A 22 -7.86 -2.10 1.20
CA TYR A 22 -8.81 -0.99 1.39
C TYR A 22 -9.84 -1.25 2.49
N ALA A 23 -9.83 -2.42 3.13
CA ALA A 23 -10.76 -2.79 4.21
C ALA A 23 -10.35 -2.11 5.54
N ALA A 24 -10.46 -0.78 5.59
CA ALA A 24 -10.17 0.07 6.74
C ALA A 24 -11.06 1.31 6.73
N SER A 25 -11.05 2.10 7.81
CA SER A 25 -11.81 3.36 7.85
C SER A 25 -11.25 4.39 6.86
N ARG A 26 -12.10 5.32 6.40
CA ARG A 26 -11.70 6.37 5.44
C ARG A 26 -10.59 7.25 5.99
N GLU A 27 -10.62 7.54 7.28
CA GLU A 27 -9.61 8.35 7.97
C GLU A 27 -8.25 7.65 7.95
N ARG A 28 -8.23 6.34 8.20
CA ARG A 28 -6.99 5.55 8.14
C ARG A 28 -6.44 5.47 6.72
N LEU A 29 -7.31 5.34 5.72
CA LEU A 29 -6.89 5.32 4.31
C LEU A 29 -6.31 6.67 3.90
N ALA A 30 -6.95 7.78 4.27
CA ALA A 30 -6.45 9.13 3.99
C ALA A 30 -5.08 9.38 4.63
N GLU A 31 -4.90 9.01 5.90
CA GLU A 31 -3.61 9.14 6.58
C GLU A 31 -2.52 8.26 5.94
N ALA A 32 -2.87 7.05 5.51
CA ALA A 32 -1.93 6.15 4.84
C ALA A 32 -1.48 6.72 3.49
N LEU A 33 -2.40 7.26 2.69
CA LEU A 33 -2.10 7.90 1.41
C LEU A 33 -1.21 9.13 1.58
N ALA A 34 -1.51 10.01 2.56
CA ALA A 34 -0.69 11.19 2.84
C ALA A 34 0.75 10.82 3.25
N ARG A 35 0.93 9.71 3.99
CA ARG A 35 2.28 9.20 4.34
C ARG A 35 3.03 8.66 3.12
N ILE A 36 2.33 7.98 2.21
CA ILE A 36 2.92 7.48 0.96
C ILE A 36 3.34 8.66 0.08
N GLU A 37 2.47 9.67 -0.07
CA GLU A 37 2.76 10.89 -0.81
C GLU A 37 4.03 11.58 -0.28
N LYS A 38 4.12 11.78 1.04
CA LYS A 38 5.32 12.38 1.67
C LYS A 38 6.63 11.59 1.43
N MET A 39 6.53 10.29 1.13
CA MET A 39 7.70 9.44 0.91
C MET A 39 8.10 9.36 -0.57
N LEU A 40 7.15 9.55 -1.48
CA LEU A 40 7.34 9.39 -2.93
C LEU A 40 7.40 10.73 -3.70
N GLY A 41 6.84 11.80 -3.13
CA GLY A 41 7.00 13.17 -3.61
C GLY A 41 8.23 13.83 -3.03
#